data_AF-A0A7X5P768-F1
#
_entry.id   AF-A0A7X5P768-F1
#
_cell.length_a   1.000
_cell.length_b   1.000
_cell.length_c   1.000
_cell.angle_alpha   90.00
_cell.angle_beta   90.00
_cell.angle_gamma   90.00
#
_symmetry.space_group_name_H-M   'P 1'
#
loop_
_entity.id
_entity.type
_entity.pdbx_description
1 polymer ?
#
loop_
_entity_poly.entity_id
_entity_poly.type
_entity_poly.pdbx_seq_one_letter_code
_entity_poly.pdbx_strand_id
1 'polypeptide(L)'
;MAKIMITISLTKYLRELTKQWGPKEEIFITKTYGGQVWISVDAPGELFREEGANYIEFNDSDMFIKLPKEIHQHFNIKYGNHKTLKQILDEIKESEKSK
;
A
#
# COMPACT_ATOMS: atom_id res chain seq x y z
N MET A 1 0.70 5.37 33.86
CA MET A 1 1.62 5.73 32.76
C MET A 1 0.82 6.44 31.69
N ALA A 2 1.11 7.69 31.40
CA ALA A 2 0.45 8.40 30.31
C ALA A 2 0.90 7.80 28.97
N LYS A 3 -0.04 7.31 28.17
CA LYS A 3 0.26 6.88 26.79
C LYS A 3 0.35 8.13 25.92
N ILE A 4 1.54 8.41 25.40
CA ILE A 4 1.72 9.46 24.40
C ILE A 4 1.15 8.92 23.09
N MET A 5 0.09 9.55 22.59
CA MET A 5 -0.51 9.24 21.29
C MET A 5 0.02 10.25 20.28
N ILE A 6 0.70 9.76 19.23
CA ILE A 6 1.20 10.60 18.15
C ILE A 6 0.31 10.36 16.94
N THR A 7 -0.35 11.42 16.47
CA THR A 7 -1.19 11.39 15.28
C THR A 7 -0.41 11.95 14.11
N ILE A 8 -0.20 11.17 13.06
CA ILE A 8 0.43 11.61 11.80
C ILE A 8 -0.54 11.42 10.64
N SER A 9 -0.47 12.29 9.62
CA SER A 9 -1.28 12.10 8.43
C SER A 9 -0.85 10.83 7.68
N LEU A 10 -1.83 10.11 7.13
CA LEU A 10 -1.58 8.87 6.40
C LEU A 10 -0.67 9.10 5.19
N THR A 11 -0.84 10.24 4.49
CA THR A 11 0.02 10.66 3.38
C THR A 11 1.49 10.81 3.79
N LYS A 12 1.75 11.40 4.96
CA LYS A 12 3.11 11.55 5.49
C LYS A 12 3.69 10.19 5.85
N TYR A 13 2.93 9.37 6.56
CA TYR A 13 3.36 8.02 6.94
C TYR A 13 3.79 7.19 5.73
N LEU A 14 2.95 7.11 4.69
CA LEU A 14 3.24 6.32 3.49
C LEU A 14 4.47 6.84 2.74
N ARG A 15 4.64 8.17 2.64
CA ARG A 15 5.82 8.76 1.99
C ARG A 15 7.11 8.42 2.75
N GLU A 16 7.12 8.54 4.07
CA GLU A 16 8.30 8.21 4.88
C GLU A 16 8.66 6.73 4.76
N LEU A 17 7.66 5.85 4.79
CA LEU A 17 7.85 4.40 4.70
C LEU A 17 8.59 3.97 3.43
N THR A 18 8.38 4.68 2.33
CA THR A 18 8.96 4.34 1.02
C THR A 18 10.24 5.09 0.67
N LYS A 19 10.67 6.08 1.46
CA LYS A 19 11.89 6.87 1.18
C LYS A 19 13.14 6.02 1.04
N GLN A 20 13.24 4.97 1.86
CA GLN A 20 14.36 4.05 1.90
C GLN A 20 14.48 3.14 0.68
N TRP A 21 13.46 3.09 -0.19
CA TRP A 21 13.47 2.25 -1.39
C TRP A 21 14.06 2.96 -2.63
N GLY A 22 14.52 4.19 -2.47
CA GLY A 22 15.10 5.01 -3.53
C GLY A 22 14.03 5.69 -4.42
N PRO A 23 14.46 6.43 -5.45
CA PRO A 23 13.57 7.03 -6.44
C PRO A 23 13.03 5.93 -7.36
N LYS A 24 12.13 5.09 -6.86
CA LYS A 24 11.37 4.18 -7.71
C LYS A 24 10.17 4.94 -8.29
N GLU A 25 10.05 4.87 -9.61
CA GLU A 25 9.01 5.60 -10.35
C GLU A 25 7.61 5.09 -10.01
N GLU A 26 7.48 3.80 -9.64
CA GLU A 26 6.20 3.19 -9.32
C GLU A 26 6.30 2.30 -8.08
N ILE A 27 5.59 2.71 -7.02
CA ILE A 27 5.36 1.89 -5.82
C ILE A 27 3.89 1.51 -5.83
N PHE A 28 3.59 0.24 -5.57
CA PHE A 28 2.26 -0.31 -5.65
C PHE A 28 1.69 -0.56 -4.25
N ILE A 29 0.41 -0.26 -4.10
CA ILE A 29 -0.39 -0.61 -2.92
C ILE A 29 -1.42 -1.64 -3.36
N THR A 30 -1.39 -2.81 -2.75
CA THR A 30 -2.11 -4.00 -3.20
C THR A 30 -2.93 -4.60 -2.08
N LYS A 31 -4.22 -4.89 -2.34
CA LYS A 31 -5.08 -5.58 -1.37
C LYS A 31 -5.15 -7.07 -1.70
N THR A 32 -4.48 -7.87 -0.89
CA THR A 32 -4.39 -9.33 -1.03
C THR A 32 -5.70 -10.02 -0.60
N TYR A 33 -5.88 -11.26 -1.04
CA TYR A 33 -7.06 -12.08 -0.73
C TYR A 33 -7.30 -12.26 0.79
N GLY A 34 -6.23 -12.20 1.60
CA GLY A 34 -6.28 -12.27 3.06
C GLY A 34 -6.75 -10.99 3.76
N GLY A 35 -7.28 -9.99 3.06
CA GLY A 35 -7.71 -8.73 3.68
C GLY A 35 -6.58 -7.75 3.98
N GLN A 36 -5.34 -8.11 3.63
CA GLN A 36 -4.15 -7.36 3.99
C GLN A 36 -3.75 -6.40 2.87
N VAL A 37 -3.32 -5.20 3.22
CA VAL A 37 -2.77 -4.25 2.27
C VAL A 37 -1.24 -4.26 2.38
N TRP A 38 -0.62 -4.42 1.22
CA TRP A 38 0.81 -4.51 1.06
C TRP A 38 1.28 -3.34 0.23
N ILE A 39 2.49 -2.89 0.51
CA ILE A 39 3.18 -1.90 -0.31
C ILE A 39 4.45 -2.53 -0.87
N SER A 40 4.61 -2.46 -2.20
CA SER A 40 5.67 -3.16 -2.96
C SER A 40 6.24 -2.27 -4.04
N VAL A 41 7.45 -2.63 -4.49
CA VAL A 41 8.14 -1.96 -5.60
C VAL A 41 7.77 -2.56 -6.97
N ASP A 42 7.13 -3.73 -6.96
CA ASP A 42 6.73 -4.44 -8.16
C ASP A 42 5.20 -4.46 -8.27
N ALA A 43 4.70 -4.33 -9.51
CA ALA A 43 3.28 -4.44 -9.80
C ALA A 43 2.83 -5.89 -9.55
N PRO A 44 1.72 -6.11 -8.83
CA PRO A 44 1.26 -7.47 -8.63
C PRO A 44 0.75 -8.06 -9.95
N GLY A 45 1.19 -9.28 -10.24
CA GLY A 45 0.93 -9.98 -11.49
C GLY A 45 2.14 -10.11 -12.40
N GLU A 46 3.14 -9.24 -12.31
CA GLU A 46 4.42 -9.41 -13.03
C GLU A 46 5.21 -10.63 -12.50
N LEU A 47 5.14 -10.88 -11.19
CA LEU A 47 5.82 -12.00 -10.52
C LEU A 47 5.14 -13.37 -10.73
N PHE A 48 3.86 -13.42 -11.16
CA PHE A 48 3.06 -14.65 -11.19
C PHE A 48 2.28 -14.83 -12.50
N ARG A 49 2.77 -14.29 -13.62
CA ARG A 49 2.12 -14.41 -14.95
C ARG A 49 1.82 -15.86 -15.35
N GLU A 50 2.57 -16.83 -14.84
CA GLU A 50 2.45 -18.25 -15.21
C GLU A 50 1.43 -19.04 -14.39
N GLU A 51 1.02 -18.57 -13.20
CA GLU A 51 0.20 -19.38 -12.26
C GLU A 51 -1.32 -19.11 -12.30
N GLY A 52 -1.81 -18.39 -13.31
CA GLY A 52 -3.22 -18.02 -13.40
C GLY A 52 -3.54 -16.91 -12.40
N ALA A 53 -3.39 -15.67 -12.86
CA ALA A 53 -3.56 -14.43 -12.13
C ALA A 53 -4.73 -14.46 -11.12
N ASN A 54 -4.44 -14.74 -9.84
CA ASN A 54 -5.28 -14.44 -8.67
C ASN A 54 -4.59 -14.76 -7.32
N TYR A 55 -3.43 -15.40 -7.33
CA TYR A 55 -2.62 -15.60 -6.13
C TYR A 55 -1.52 -14.53 -6.06
N ILE A 56 -1.74 -13.50 -5.24
CA ILE A 56 -0.64 -12.64 -4.80
C ILE A 56 -0.39 -13.04 -3.35
N GLU A 57 0.25 -14.18 -3.16
CA GLU A 57 1.09 -14.38 -1.99
C GLU A 57 2.41 -13.68 -2.34
N PHE A 58 2.68 -12.56 -1.68
CA PHE A 58 4.00 -11.91 -1.74
C PHE A 58 5.01 -12.79 -0.98
N ASN A 59 5.25 -14.00 -1.45
CA ASN A 59 6.21 -14.91 -0.83
C ASN A 59 7.62 -14.73 -1.41
N ASP A 60 7.76 -14.16 -2.62
CA ASP A 60 9.06 -14.09 -3.32
C ASP A 60 9.51 -12.66 -3.75
N SER A 61 8.88 -11.60 -3.25
CA SER A 61 9.43 -10.23 -3.41
C SER A 61 10.32 -9.89 -2.22
N ASP A 62 11.57 -9.52 -2.46
CA ASP A 62 12.51 -9.12 -1.40
C ASP A 62 12.11 -7.83 -0.66
N MET A 63 11.11 -7.08 -1.17
CA MET A 63 10.74 -5.76 -0.64
C MET A 63 9.22 -5.55 -0.58
N PHE A 64 8.61 -6.02 0.49
CA PHE A 64 7.23 -5.67 0.83
C PHE A 64 7.08 -5.32 2.31
N ILE A 65 6.05 -4.52 2.61
CA ILE A 65 5.65 -4.26 3.99
C ILE A 65 4.14 -4.39 4.11
N LYS A 66 3.70 -5.19 5.10
CA LYS A 66 2.30 -5.27 5.51
C LYS A 66 1.90 -4.02 6.27
N LEU A 67 0.83 -3.37 5.84
CA LEU A 67 0.31 -2.18 6.52
C LEU A 67 -0.59 -2.55 7.72
N PRO A 68 -0.73 -1.66 8.72
CA PRO A 68 -1.68 -1.82 9.80
C PRO A 68 -3.14 -1.88 9.33
N LYS A 69 -4.01 -2.55 10.12
CA LYS A 69 -5.44 -2.71 9.81
C LYS A 69 -6.19 -1.39 9.64
N GLU A 70 -5.86 -0.38 10.43
CA GLU A 70 -6.48 0.95 10.35
C GLU A 70 -6.26 1.55 8.96
N ILE A 71 -5.03 1.42 8.43
CA ILE A 71 -4.68 1.87 7.09
C ILE A 71 -5.51 1.13 6.02
N HIS A 72 -5.83 -0.15 6.22
CA HIS A 72 -6.65 -0.93 5.27
C HIS A 72 -8.05 -0.33 5.05
N GLN A 73 -8.60 0.36 6.05
CA GLN A 73 -9.94 0.95 5.98
C GLN A 73 -9.96 2.24 5.16
N HIS A 74 -8.80 2.87 4.95
CA HIS A 74 -8.69 4.16 4.27
C HIS A 74 -8.55 4.04 2.75
N PHE A 75 -8.28 2.84 2.21
CA PHE A 75 -8.07 2.65 0.77
C PHE A 75 -9.23 1.90 0.12
N ASN A 76 -9.83 2.51 -0.90
CA ASN A 76 -10.86 1.87 -1.70
C ASN A 76 -10.23 1.05 -2.85
N ILE A 77 -9.64 -0.09 -2.50
CA ILE A 77 -9.06 -1.05 -3.43
C ILE A 77 -9.80 -2.38 -3.30
N LYS A 78 -10.24 -2.96 -4.42
CA LYS A 78 -10.84 -4.30 -4.46
C LYS A 78 -9.77 -5.38 -4.24
N TYR A 79 -10.17 -6.54 -3.74
CA TYR A 79 -9.27 -7.68 -3.61
C TYR A 79 -8.63 -8.06 -4.94
N GLY A 80 -7.33 -8.37 -4.92
CA GLY A 80 -6.54 -8.69 -6.11
C GLY A 80 -6.12 -7.48 -6.94
N ASN A 81 -6.68 -6.29 -6.66
CA ASN A 81 -6.30 -5.06 -7.36
C ASN A 81 -5.17 -4.32 -6.66
N HIS A 82 -4.53 -3.45 -7.44
CA HIS A 82 -3.51 -2.53 -6.98
C HIS A 82 -3.75 -1.12 -7.51
N LYS A 83 -3.13 -0.15 -6.83
CA LYS A 83 -2.99 1.23 -7.30
C LYS A 83 -1.56 1.68 -7.05
N THR A 84 -1.10 2.67 -7.79
CA THR A 84 0.18 3.29 -7.47
C THR A 84 0.04 4.12 -6.19
N LEU A 85 1.13 4.23 -5.43
CA LEU A 85 1.22 5.10 -4.26
C LEU A 85 0.84 6.54 -4.62
N LYS A 86 1.21 7.00 -5.82
CA LYS A 86 0.84 8.32 -6.33
C LYS A 86 -0.69 8.50 -6.37
N GLN A 87 -1.41 7.56 -6.98
CA GLN A 87 -2.88 7.59 -7.05
C GLN A 87 -3.51 7.61 -5.67
N ILE A 88 -3.02 6.77 -4.76
CA ILE A 88 -3.52 6.72 -3.36
C ILE A 88 -3.28 8.04 -2.62
N LEU A 89 -2.11 8.65 -2.80
CA LEU A 89 -1.78 9.94 -2.17
C LEU A 89 -2.66 11.07 -2.71
N ASP A 90 -2.99 11.04 -4.00
CA ASP A 90 -3.87 12.03 -4.61
C ASP A 90 -5.33 11.84 -4.13
N GLU A 91 -5.83 10.61 -4.06
CA GLU A 91 -7.16 10.28 -3.49
C GLU A 91 -7.29 10.74 -2.03
N ILE A 92 -6.27 10.50 -1.18
CA ILE A 92 -6.31 10.98 0.21
C ILE A 92 -6.37 12.50 0.25
N LYS A 93 -5.52 13.20 -0.52
CA LYS A 93 -5.50 14.67 -0.54
C LYS A 93 -6.83 15.26 -1.01
N GLU A 94 -7.48 14.64 -1.99
CA GLU A 94 -8.80 15.06 -2.44
C GLU A 94 -9.86 14.85 -1.34
N SER A 95 -9.84 13.69 -0.67
CA SER A 95 -10.76 13.41 0.45
C SER A 95 -10.56 14.34 1.65
N GLU A 96 -9.33 14.80 1.90
CA GLU A 96 -8.99 15.76 2.94
C GLU A 96 -9.41 17.19 2.58
N LYS A 97 -9.43 17.56 1.29
CA LYS A 97 -9.90 18.87 0.82
C LYS A 97 -11.43 19.00 0.81
N SER A 98 -12.15 17.88 0.76
CA SER A 98 -13.62 17.84 0.78
C SER A 98 -14.21 17.78 2.19
N LYS A 99 -13.39 17.90 3.25
CA LYS A 99 -13.80 18.09 4.64
C LYS A 99 -13.57 19.52 5.08
#